data_AF-A0A9E2AWN2-F1
#
_entry.id   AF-A0A9E2AWN2-F1
#
_cell.length_a   1.000
_cell.length_b   1.000
_cell.length_c   1.000
_cell.angle_alpha   90.00
_cell.angle_beta   90.00
_cell.angle_gamma   90.00
#
_symmetry.space_group_name_H-M   'P 1'
#
loop_
_entity.id
_entity.type
_entity.pdbx_description
1 polymer ?
#
loop_
_entity_poly.entity_id
_entity_poly.type
_entity_poly.pdbx_seq_one_letter_code
_entity_poly.pdbx_strand_id
1 'polypeptide(L)'
;GAFFTATSFIGMIALAGIMVRNSVLLIDFVNLRLAEGVPIKQAVIEAGAVRTTPILLTAGTVVIGAFVILFDPIFQGLAISLMGGTIVSTVLTLLVVPLVYYMIEHKNYK
;
A
#
# COMPACT_ATOMS: atom_id res chain seq x y z
N GLY A 1 -7.67 -26.61 6.23
CA GLY A 1 -7.26 -25.31 6.80
C GLY A 1 -5.79 -25.13 6.51
N ALA A 2 -5.39 -23.99 5.96
CA ALA A 2 -3.98 -23.71 5.71
C ALA A 2 -3.26 -23.49 7.04
N PHE A 3 -2.14 -24.19 7.27
CA PHE A 3 -1.36 -24.05 8.49
C PHE A 3 -0.58 -22.74 8.47
N PHE A 4 -0.60 -22.01 9.58
CA PHE A 4 0.25 -20.84 9.77
C PHE A 4 1.69 -21.33 10.04
N THR A 5 2.51 -21.35 9.00
CA THR A 5 3.87 -21.89 9.01
C THR A 5 4.92 -20.80 9.24
N ALA A 6 6.16 -21.16 9.57
CA ALA A 6 7.29 -20.23 9.64
C ALA A 6 7.47 -19.42 8.34
N THR A 7 7.15 -20.02 7.18
CA THR A 7 7.15 -19.34 5.88
C THR A 7 6.09 -18.23 5.79
N SER A 8 4.97 -18.35 6.51
CA SER A 8 3.92 -17.32 6.57
C SER A 8 4.38 -16.06 7.31
N PHE A 9 5.19 -16.22 8.37
CA PHE A 9 5.78 -15.11 9.13
C PHE A 9 6.75 -14.30 8.27
N ILE A 10 7.58 -14.98 7.47
CA ILE A 10 8.50 -14.32 6.54
C ILE A 10 7.73 -13.45 5.54
N GLY A 11 6.61 -13.97 5.00
CA GLY A 11 5.72 -13.20 4.12
C GLY A 11 5.12 -11.96 4.75
N MET A 12 4.69 -12.09 6.01
CA MET A 12 4.08 -10.98 6.73
C MET A 12 5.09 -9.85 6.98
N ILE A 13 6.33 -10.19 7.36
CA ILE A 13 7.40 -9.20 7.55
C ILE A 13 7.75 -8.51 6.22
N ALA A 14 7.87 -9.28 5.13
CA ALA A 14 8.14 -8.72 3.81
C ALA A 14 7.05 -7.72 3.37
N LEU A 15 5.77 -8.05 3.59
CA LEU A 15 4.66 -7.15 3.32
C LEU A 15 4.67 -5.90 4.18
N ALA A 16 4.98 -6.04 5.47
CA ALA A 16 5.09 -4.89 6.37
C ALA A 16 6.16 -3.91 5.87
N GLY A 17 7.29 -4.42 5.38
CA GLY A 17 8.34 -3.59 4.76
C GLY A 17 7.86 -2.84 3.51
N ILE A 18 7.14 -3.52 2.61
CA ILE A 18 6.56 -2.89 1.42
C ILE A 18 5.55 -1.80 1.81
N MET A 19 4.71 -2.07 2.82
CA MET A 19 3.71 -1.13 3.32
C MET A 19 4.34 0.13 3.90
N VAL A 20 5.34 -0.03 4.79
CA VAL A 20 6.05 1.12 5.40
C VAL A 20 6.71 1.96 4.31
N ARG A 21 7.34 1.32 3.31
CA ARG A 21 7.99 2.04 2.20
C ARG A 21 6.99 2.86 1.38
N ASN A 22 5.82 2.29 1.08
CA ASN A 22 4.76 2.99 0.33
C ASN A 22 4.18 4.19 1.12
N SER A 23 3.97 4.03 2.42
CA SER A 23 3.43 5.08 3.31
C SER A 23 4.43 6.22 3.55
N VAL A 24 5.70 5.90 3.82
CA VAL A 24 6.76 6.91 4.02
C VAL A 24 6.93 7.75 2.77
N LEU A 25 6.99 7.10 1.59
CA LEU A 25 7.11 7.82 0.34
C LEU A 25 5.96 8.83 0.18
N LEU A 26 4.74 8.49 0.62
CA LEU A 26 3.54 9.34 0.48
C LEU A 26 3.64 10.58 1.34
N ILE A 27 4.06 10.40 2.58
CA ILE A 27 4.30 11.49 3.52
C ILE A 27 5.42 12.39 3.00
N ASP A 28 6.52 11.81 2.50
CA ASP A 28 7.67 12.57 1.97
C ASP A 28 7.26 13.46 0.79
N PHE A 29 6.43 12.95 -0.11
CA PHE A 29 5.99 13.72 -1.28
C PHE A 29 5.00 14.81 -0.91
N VAL A 30 4.11 14.56 0.05
CA VAL A 30 3.23 15.61 0.60
C VAL A 30 4.07 16.71 1.24
N ASN A 31 5.09 16.35 2.03
CA ASN A 31 6.02 17.32 2.63
C ASN A 31 6.84 18.09 1.59
N LEU A 32 7.29 17.42 0.52
CA LEU A 32 8.05 18.05 -0.56
C LEU A 32 7.20 19.11 -1.29
N ARG A 33 5.96 18.76 -1.65
CA ARG A 33 5.03 19.67 -2.34
C ARG A 33 4.54 20.81 -1.44
N LEU A 34 4.44 20.55 -0.13
CA LEU A 34 4.23 21.58 0.88
C LEU A 34 5.40 22.58 0.96
N ALA A 35 6.64 22.08 0.90
CA ALA A 35 7.84 22.92 0.90
C ALA A 35 7.98 23.76 -0.38
N GLU A 36 7.46 23.28 -1.50
CA GLU A 36 7.35 24.02 -2.77
C GLU A 36 6.24 25.10 -2.76
N GLY A 37 5.52 25.28 -1.65
CA GLY A 37 4.46 26.29 -1.51
C GLY A 37 3.15 25.92 -2.18
N VAL A 38 2.99 24.68 -2.64
CA VAL A 38 1.78 24.19 -3.29
C VAL A 38 0.67 24.02 -2.22
N PRO A 39 -0.56 24.50 -2.46
CA PRO A 39 -1.65 24.31 -1.51
C PRO A 39 -1.86 22.82 -1.23
N ILE A 40 -2.01 22.46 0.06
CA ILE A 40 -2.22 21.08 0.55
C ILE A 40 -3.25 20.31 -0.30
N LYS A 41 -4.32 20.98 -0.75
CA LYS A 41 -5.39 20.36 -1.56
C LYS A 41 -4.84 19.84 -2.89
N GLN A 42 -3.99 20.62 -3.56
CA GLN A 42 -3.41 20.26 -4.85
C GLN A 42 -2.23 19.29 -4.70
N ALA A 43 -1.41 19.47 -3.66
CA ALA A 43 -0.32 18.55 -3.31
C ALA A 43 -0.81 17.12 -3.06
N VAL A 44 -1.94 16.94 -2.37
CA VAL A 44 -2.52 15.62 -2.12
C VAL A 44 -3.16 15.01 -3.36
N ILE A 45 -3.82 15.81 -4.21
CA ILE A 45 -4.42 15.31 -5.46
C ILE A 45 -3.30 14.80 -6.40
N GLU A 46 -2.22 15.56 -6.58
CA GLU A 46 -1.08 15.09 -7.37
C GLU A 46 -0.37 13.91 -6.71
N ALA A 47 -0.18 13.93 -5.40
CA ALA A 47 0.43 12.81 -4.68
C ALA A 47 -0.38 11.51 -4.88
N GLY A 48 -1.72 11.57 -4.77
CA GLY A 48 -2.59 10.43 -5.00
C GLY A 48 -2.56 9.94 -6.45
N ALA A 49 -2.65 10.85 -7.42
CA ALA A 49 -2.67 10.51 -8.84
C ALA A 49 -1.36 9.87 -9.32
N VAL A 50 -0.21 10.44 -8.95
CA VAL A 50 1.11 9.95 -9.40
C VAL A 50 1.46 8.60 -8.76
N ARG A 51 0.89 8.27 -7.59
CA ARG A 51 1.21 7.04 -6.83
C ARG A 51 0.31 5.86 -7.13
N THR A 52 -0.90 6.10 -7.62
CA THR A 52 -1.86 5.03 -7.87
C THR A 52 -1.27 3.98 -8.81
N THR A 53 -0.59 4.40 -9.88
CA THR A 53 0.05 3.50 -10.85
C THR A 53 1.21 2.68 -10.25
N PRO A 54 2.22 3.27 -9.58
CA PRO A 54 3.25 2.51 -8.87
C PRO A 54 2.73 1.50 -7.83
N ILE A 55 1.70 1.86 -7.06
CA ILE A 55 1.13 1.01 -6.02
C ILE A 55 0.40 -0.19 -6.64
N LEU A 56 -0.38 0.05 -7.70
CA LEU A 56 -1.04 -1.02 -8.46
C LEU A 56 -0.02 -1.97 -9.10
N LEU A 57 1.07 -1.45 -9.67
CA LEU A 57 2.15 -2.28 -10.23
C LEU A 57 2.81 -3.15 -9.16
N THR A 58 3.06 -2.61 -7.97
CA THR A 58 3.64 -3.35 -6.86
C THR A 58 2.69 -4.46 -6.37
N ALA A 59 1.42 -4.12 -6.16
CA ALA A 59 0.39 -5.07 -5.74
C ALA A 59 0.22 -6.19 -6.77
N GLY A 60 0.14 -5.84 -8.06
CA GLY A 60 0.05 -6.81 -9.16
C GLY A 60 1.25 -7.76 -9.19
N THR A 61 2.46 -7.25 -9.01
CA THR A 61 3.68 -8.06 -8.97
C THR A 61 3.65 -9.06 -7.80
N VAL A 62 3.22 -8.62 -6.61
CA VAL A 62 3.14 -9.50 -5.43
C VAL A 62 2.08 -10.58 -5.63
N VAL A 63 0.92 -10.25 -6.20
CA VAL A 63 -0.15 -11.22 -6.48
C VAL A 63 0.30 -12.26 -7.52
N ILE A 64 0.96 -11.83 -8.60
CA ILE A 64 1.50 -12.73 -9.63
C ILE A 64 2.58 -13.64 -9.04
N GLY A 65 3.50 -13.10 -8.23
CA GLY A 65 4.52 -13.88 -7.55
C GLY A 65 3.93 -14.89 -6.55
N ALA A 66 2.96 -14.46 -5.74
CA ALA A 66 2.29 -15.34 -4.78
C ALA A 66 1.47 -16.44 -5.48
N PHE A 67 0.93 -16.18 -6.67
CA PHE A 67 0.21 -17.18 -7.46
C PHE A 67 1.11 -18.33 -7.92
N VAL A 68 2.36 -18.06 -8.29
CA VAL A 68 3.33 -19.12 -8.65
C VAL A 68 3.75 -19.92 -7.41
N ILE A 69 3.86 -19.27 -6.25
CA ILE A 69 4.27 -19.90 -4.99
C ILE A 69 3.18 -20.84 -4.42
N LEU A 70 1.91 -20.61 -4.76
CA LEU A 70 0.79 -21.46 -4.34
C LEU A 70 0.89 -22.92 -4.81
N PHE A 71 1.64 -23.19 -5.88
CA PHE A 71 1.81 -24.54 -6.40
C PHE A 71 2.70 -25.43 -5.51
N ASP A 72 3.46 -24.84 -4.58
CA ASP A 72 4.30 -25.56 -3.63
C ASP A 72 3.65 -25.68 -2.23
N PRO A 73 3.37 -26.90 -1.73
CA PRO A 73 2.73 -27.13 -0.42
C PRO A 73 3.50 -26.54 0.78
N ILE A 74 4.82 -26.38 0.66
CA ILE A 74 5.71 -25.85 1.71
C ILE A 74 5.55 -24.32 1.86
N PHE A 75 5.24 -23.63 0.76
CA PHE A 75 5.13 -22.17 0.71
C PHE A 75 3.69 -21.68 0.59
N GLN A 76 2.72 -22.57 0.68
CA GLN A 76 1.30 -22.24 0.62
C GLN A 76 0.90 -21.19 1.67
N GLY A 77 1.44 -21.27 2.89
CA GLY A 77 1.23 -20.28 3.94
C GLY A 77 1.84 -18.90 3.65
N LEU A 78 3.02 -18.88 3.00
CA LEU A 78 3.66 -17.65 2.52
C LEU A 78 2.78 -16.95 1.47
N ALA A 79 2.28 -17.70 0.49
CA ALA A 79 1.45 -17.14 -0.57
C ALA A 79 0.13 -16.56 -0.07
N ILE A 80 -0.52 -17.24 0.89
CA ILE A 80 -1.77 -16.75 1.51
C ILE A 80 -1.52 -15.46 2.31
N SER A 81 -0.44 -15.41 3.09
CA SER A 81 -0.02 -14.21 3.83
C SER A 81 0.24 -13.04 2.87
N LEU A 82 1.00 -13.28 1.79
CA LEU A 82 1.29 -12.28 0.75
C LEU A 82 0.02 -11.77 0.06
N MET A 83 -0.85 -12.65 -0.42
CA MET A 83 -2.09 -12.24 -1.09
C MET A 83 -3.01 -11.48 -0.14
N GLY A 84 -3.25 -12.01 1.06
CA GLY A 84 -4.12 -11.36 2.06
C GLY A 84 -3.60 -9.99 2.46
N GLY A 85 -2.31 -9.87 2.78
CA GLY A 85 -1.70 -8.61 3.17
C GLY A 85 -1.65 -7.59 2.03
N THR A 86 -1.45 -8.04 0.79
CA THR A 86 -1.46 -7.16 -0.38
C THR A 86 -2.87 -6.63 -0.64
N ILE A 87 -3.90 -7.48 -0.59
CA ILE A 87 -5.30 -7.07 -0.78
C ILE A 87 -5.70 -6.05 0.28
N VAL A 88 -5.44 -6.33 1.57
CA VAL A 88 -5.72 -5.39 2.66
C VAL A 88 -4.98 -4.08 2.46
N SER A 89 -3.70 -4.12 2.06
CA SER A 89 -2.89 -2.93 1.81
C SER A 89 -3.40 -2.09 0.63
N THR A 90 -3.81 -2.73 -0.47
CA THR A 90 -4.40 -2.05 -1.62
C THR A 90 -5.72 -1.39 -1.25
N VAL A 91 -6.59 -2.07 -0.51
CA VAL A 91 -7.85 -1.51 -0.01
C VAL A 91 -7.59 -0.33 0.93
N LEU A 92 -6.66 -0.49 1.88
CA LEU A 92 -6.31 0.56 2.83
C LEU A 92 -5.76 1.79 2.10
N THR A 93 -4.93 1.59 1.08
CA THR A 93 -4.40 2.69 0.27
C THR A 93 -5.48 3.40 -0.54
N LEU A 94 -6.38 2.64 -1.17
CA LEU A 94 -7.56 3.16 -1.89
C LEU A 94 -8.51 3.92 -0.98
N LEU A 95 -8.56 3.59 0.32
CA LEU A 95 -9.33 4.32 1.34
C LEU A 95 -8.58 5.53 1.90
N VAL A 96 -7.25 5.46 2.05
CA VAL A 96 -6.44 6.57 2.54
C VAL A 96 -6.50 7.77 1.59
N VAL A 97 -6.46 7.55 0.27
CA VAL A 97 -6.59 8.64 -0.73
C VAL A 97 -7.86 9.49 -0.51
N PRO A 98 -9.10 8.91 -0.46
CA PRO A 98 -10.31 9.68 -0.19
C PRO A 98 -10.39 10.20 1.24
N LEU A 99 -9.83 9.52 2.25
CA LEU A 99 -9.78 10.01 3.62
C LEU A 99 -8.95 11.29 3.74
N VAL A 100 -7.77 11.32 3.12
CA VAL A 100 -6.93 12.52 3.10
C VAL A 100 -7.62 13.64 2.31
N TYR A 101 -8.28 13.32 1.19
CA TYR A 101 -9.10 14.29 0.45
C TYR A 101 -10.22 14.89 1.35
N TYR A 102 -10.96 14.05 2.07
CA TYR A 102 -12.06 14.46 2.95
C TYR A 102 -11.57 15.30 4.14
N MET A 103 -10.45 14.94 4.77
CA MET A 103 -9.85 15.72 5.86
C MET A 103 -9.45 17.13 5.41
N ILE A 104 -8.98 17.27 4.17
CA ILE A 104 -8.60 18.56 3.60
C ILE A 104 -9.83 19.38 3.20
N GLU A 105 -10.84 18.75 2.62
CA GLU A 105 -12.12 19.40 2.33
C GLU A 105 -12.76 19.96 3.60
N HIS A 106 -12.74 19.18 4.69
CA HIS A 106 -13.32 19.60 5.98
C HIS A 106 -12.52 20.73 6.67
N LYS A 107 -11.21 20.87 6.39
CA LYS A 107 -10.37 21.96 6.91
C LYS A 107 -10.61 23.29 6.17
N ASN A 108 -11.20 23.29 4.98
CA ASN A 108 -11.57 24.51 4.25
C ASN A 108 -12.93 25.11 4.68
N TYR A 109 -13.60 24.54 5.68
CA TYR A 109 -14.83 25.08 6.28
C TYR A 109 -14.60 25.80 7.62
N LYS A 110 -13.36 26.16 7.97
CA LYS A 110 -13.08 27.10 9.07
C LYS A 110 -12.02 28.12 8.69
#